data_AF-G5QI09-F1
#
_entry.id   AF-G5QI09-F1
#
_cell.length_a   1.000
_cell.length_b   1.000
_cell.length_c   1.000
_cell.angle_alpha   90.00
_cell.angle_beta   90.00
_cell.angle_gamma   90.00
#
_symmetry.space_group_name_H-M   'P 1'
#
loop_
_entity.id
_entity.type
_entity.pdbx_description
1 polymer ?
#
loop_
_entity_poly.entity_id
_entity_poly.type
_entity_poly.pdbx_seq_one_letter_code
_entity_poly.pdbx_strand_id
1 'polypeptide(L)'
;MENQPKLNSSKEVIAFLAERFPHCFSAEGEARPLKIGIFQDLVERVGGEMNLSKTQLRSALRLYTSSWRYLYGVKPGATRVDLDGNPCGELEEQHVEHARKQLEEAKARVQAQRAEQQAKKREAAAAAG
;
A
#
# COMPACT_ATOMS: atom_id res chain seq x y z
N MET A 1 -26.35 16.37 11.19
CA MET A 1 -26.23 15.26 10.22
C MET A 1 -24.75 15.07 9.98
N GLU A 2 -24.12 14.18 10.73
CA GLU A 2 -22.68 13.99 10.67
C GLU A 2 -22.34 13.31 9.34
N ASN A 3 -21.68 14.08 8.48
CA ASN A 3 -21.26 13.71 7.15
C ASN A 3 -20.11 12.71 7.28
N GLN A 4 -20.41 11.45 7.61
CA GLN A 4 -19.40 10.39 7.61
C GLN A 4 -18.82 10.30 6.20
N PRO A 5 -17.53 10.59 5.99
CA PRO A 5 -16.95 10.55 4.66
C PRO A 5 -17.01 9.12 4.14
N LYS A 6 -17.89 8.83 3.18
CA LYS A 6 -17.93 7.52 2.54
C LYS A 6 -16.58 7.30 1.86
N LEU A 7 -15.78 6.37 2.36
CA LEU A 7 -14.50 6.00 1.76
C LEU A 7 -14.81 5.25 0.47
N ASN A 8 -14.79 5.97 -0.65
CA ASN A 8 -15.19 5.44 -1.95
C ASN A 8 -13.97 4.92 -2.72
N SER A 9 -12.78 5.48 -2.47
CA SER A 9 -11.54 5.12 -3.14
C SER A 9 -10.57 4.37 -2.23
N SER A 10 -9.81 3.43 -2.80
CA SER A 10 -8.71 2.74 -2.09
C SER A 10 -7.72 3.72 -1.45
N LYS A 11 -7.51 4.90 -2.04
CA LYS A 11 -6.63 5.93 -1.47
C LYS A 11 -7.22 6.57 -0.21
N GLU A 12 -8.53 6.80 -0.18
CA GLU A 12 -9.22 7.31 1.02
C GLU A 12 -9.21 6.26 2.12
N VAL A 13 -9.42 4.98 1.77
CA VAL A 13 -9.30 3.87 2.74
C VAL A 13 -7.90 3.85 3.35
N ILE A 14 -6.84 3.99 2.55
CA ILE A 14 -5.46 4.06 3.07
C ILE A 14 -5.26 5.27 3.99
N ALA A 15 -5.78 6.44 3.62
CA ALA A 15 -5.68 7.64 4.45
C ALA A 15 -6.40 7.45 5.79
N PHE A 16 -7.62 6.91 5.77
CA PHE A 16 -8.36 6.54 6.97
C PHE A 16 -7.61 5.53 7.83
N LEU A 17 -7.03 4.49 7.23
CA LEU A 17 -6.22 3.50 7.96
C LEU A 17 -4.97 4.14 8.57
N ALA A 18 -4.35 5.13 7.91
CA ALA A 18 -3.21 5.86 8.44
C ALA A 18 -3.60 6.82 9.57
N GLU A 19 -4.78 7.44 9.53
CA GLU A 19 -5.30 8.24 10.63
C GLU A 19 -5.67 7.37 11.83
N ARG A 20 -6.28 6.20 11.59
CA ARG A 20 -6.72 5.28 12.63
C ARG A 20 -5.56 4.48 13.24
N PHE A 21 -4.59 4.11 12.41
CA PHE A 21 -3.44 3.29 12.79
C PHE A 21 -2.12 3.95 12.35
N PRO A 22 -1.76 5.12 12.90
CA PRO A 22 -0.59 5.90 12.46
C PRO A 22 0.74 5.17 12.72
N HIS A 23 0.77 4.21 13.62
CA HIS A 23 1.96 3.40 13.90
C HIS A 23 2.19 2.28 12.88
N CYS A 24 1.13 1.89 12.17
CA CYS A 24 1.13 0.78 11.22
C CYS A 24 1.06 1.29 9.76
N PHE A 25 0.18 2.23 9.51
CA PHE A 25 -0.05 2.87 8.23
C PHE A 25 0.46 4.30 8.26
N SER A 26 1.07 4.74 7.17
CA SER A 26 1.49 6.14 7.01
C SER A 26 0.86 6.72 5.76
N ALA A 27 0.11 7.81 5.92
CA ALA A 27 -0.46 8.57 4.82
C ALA A 27 0.67 9.24 4.01
N GLU A 28 1.67 9.76 4.71
CA GLU A 28 2.85 10.42 4.17
C GLU A 28 4.08 9.94 4.95
N GLY A 29 5.13 9.44 4.29
CA GLY A 29 6.34 8.96 4.95
C GLY A 29 6.86 7.61 4.47
N GLU A 30 7.68 6.93 5.25
CA GLU A 30 8.10 5.55 4.98
C GLU A 30 7.05 4.56 5.51
N ALA A 31 6.61 3.63 4.67
CA ALA A 31 5.64 2.64 5.08
C ALA A 31 6.34 1.42 5.69
N ARG A 32 5.94 1.03 6.90
CA ARG A 32 6.58 -0.06 7.66
C ARG A 32 6.09 -1.44 7.19
N PRO A 33 6.90 -2.50 7.36
CA PRO A 33 6.48 -3.87 7.06
C PRO A 33 5.30 -4.27 7.94
N LEU A 34 4.21 -4.72 7.32
CA LEU A 34 3.00 -5.10 8.05
C LEU A 34 3.10 -6.56 8.53
N LYS A 35 2.43 -6.84 9.65
CA LYS A 35 2.18 -8.20 10.14
C LYS A 35 1.53 -9.07 9.04
N ILE A 36 1.94 -10.34 8.96
CA ILE A 36 1.27 -11.32 8.09
C ILE A 36 -0.17 -11.50 8.58
N GLY A 37 -1.14 -11.38 7.68
CA GLY A 37 -2.54 -11.53 8.05
C GLY A 37 -3.15 -10.28 8.68
N ILE A 38 -2.49 -9.11 8.63
CA ILE A 38 -3.05 -7.85 9.16
C ILE A 38 -4.42 -7.47 8.58
N PHE A 39 -4.77 -8.03 7.41
CA PHE A 39 -6.11 -7.90 6.84
C PHE A 39 -7.21 -8.41 7.79
N GLN A 40 -6.95 -9.51 8.50
CA GLN A 40 -7.91 -10.08 9.45
C GLN A 40 -8.10 -9.14 10.66
N ASP A 41 -6.98 -8.66 11.22
CA ASP A 41 -6.99 -7.66 12.30
C ASP A 41 -7.73 -6.38 11.85
N LEU A 42 -7.55 -5.95 10.59
CA LEU A 42 -8.27 -4.81 10.03
C LEU A 42 -9.77 -5.07 9.96
N VAL A 43 -10.18 -6.23 9.42
CA VAL A 43 -11.60 -6.57 9.34
C VAL A 43 -12.24 -6.66 10.74
N GLU A 44 -11.51 -7.09 11.76
CA GLU A 44 -12.02 -7.12 13.13
C GLU A 44 -12.10 -5.73 13.77
N ARG A 45 -11.12 -4.85 13.53
CA ARG A 45 -11.12 -3.49 14.07
C ARG A 45 -12.02 -2.50 13.35
N VAL A 46 -12.02 -2.52 12.01
CA VAL A 46 -12.73 -1.54 11.18
C VAL A 46 -13.90 -2.13 10.39
N GLY A 47 -14.13 -3.46 10.44
CA GLY A 47 -15.21 -4.11 9.68
C GLY A 47 -16.64 -3.75 10.10
N GLY A 48 -16.81 -2.91 11.11
CA GLY A 48 -18.09 -2.27 11.46
C GLY A 48 -18.08 -0.74 11.35
N GLU A 49 -16.92 -0.13 11.05
CA GLU A 49 -16.76 1.32 10.95
C GLU A 49 -16.89 1.79 9.48
N MET A 50 -17.56 2.92 9.25
CA MET A 50 -17.56 3.66 7.97
C MET A 50 -18.02 2.90 6.70
N ASN A 51 -18.88 1.88 6.81
CA ASN A 51 -19.33 1.08 5.65
C ASN A 51 -18.17 0.49 4.81
N LEU A 52 -17.03 0.20 5.43
CA LEU A 52 -15.89 -0.41 4.75
C LEU A 52 -16.17 -1.88 4.46
N SER A 53 -16.24 -2.23 3.17
CA SER A 53 -16.31 -3.64 2.77
C SER A 53 -14.95 -4.32 2.83
N LYS A 54 -14.96 -5.63 3.11
CA LYS A 54 -13.77 -6.50 3.04
C LYS A 54 -13.05 -6.39 1.69
N THR A 55 -13.81 -6.21 0.61
CA THR A 55 -13.28 -6.04 -0.75
C THR A 55 -12.51 -4.73 -0.90
N GLN A 56 -13.07 -3.62 -0.40
CA GLN A 56 -12.38 -2.32 -0.41
C GLN A 56 -11.11 -2.35 0.43
N LEU A 57 -11.15 -2.96 1.62
CA LEU A 57 -9.96 -3.15 2.47
C LEU A 57 -8.88 -3.95 1.75
N ARG A 58 -9.25 -5.04 1.06
CA ARG A 58 -8.28 -5.86 0.32
C ARG A 58 -7.67 -5.09 -0.85
N SER A 59 -8.47 -4.32 -1.59
CA SER A 59 -7.98 -3.47 -2.68
C SER A 59 -7.06 -2.36 -2.17
N ALA A 60 -7.43 -1.69 -1.08
CA ALA A 60 -6.63 -0.66 -0.43
C ALA A 60 -5.30 -1.22 0.08
N LEU A 61 -5.33 -2.36 0.77
CA LEU A 61 -4.13 -3.02 1.28
C LEU A 61 -3.21 -3.43 0.12
N ARG A 62 -3.76 -4.00 -0.95
CA ARG A 62 -2.99 -4.37 -2.15
C ARG A 62 -2.34 -3.14 -2.80
N LEU A 63 -3.06 -2.02 -2.89
CA LEU A 63 -2.52 -0.77 -3.41
C LEU A 63 -1.39 -0.24 -2.51
N TYR A 64 -1.57 -0.29 -1.19
CA TYR A 64 -0.58 0.16 -0.21
C TYR A 64 0.70 -0.68 -0.29
N THR A 65 0.59 -2.01 -0.27
CA THR A 65 1.75 -2.92 -0.29
C THR A 65 2.46 -2.98 -1.64
N SER A 66 1.77 -2.60 -2.73
CA SER A 66 2.38 -2.47 -4.06
C SER A 66 3.02 -1.10 -4.30
N SER A 67 2.87 -0.16 -3.37
CA SER A 67 3.48 1.17 -3.48
C SER A 67 4.99 1.06 -3.32
N TRP A 68 5.74 1.84 -4.11
CA TRP A 68 7.20 1.95 -3.95
C TRP A 68 7.57 2.30 -2.52
N ARG A 69 6.80 3.18 -1.89
CA ARG A 69 7.00 3.60 -0.49
C ARG A 69 6.99 2.42 0.49
N TYR A 70 6.11 1.45 0.27
CA TYR A 70 6.05 0.23 1.07
C TYR A 70 7.23 -0.68 0.78
N LEU A 71 7.48 -0.96 -0.50
CA LEU A 71 8.60 -1.82 -0.91
C LEU A 71 9.96 -1.28 -0.45
N TYR A 72 10.13 0.04 -0.37
CA TYR A 72 11.32 0.67 0.20
C TYR A 72 11.44 0.54 1.72
N GLY A 73 10.33 0.50 2.45
CA GLY A 73 10.33 0.31 3.90
C GLY A 73 10.54 -1.15 4.33
N VAL A 74 10.39 -2.10 3.41
CA VAL A 74 10.75 -3.50 3.65
C VAL A 74 12.25 -3.70 3.47
N LYS A 75 12.99 -3.53 4.57
CA LYS A 75 14.45 -3.69 4.66
C LYS A 75 14.83 -4.85 5.58
N PRO A 76 15.99 -5.49 5.37
CA PRO A 76 16.49 -6.49 6.31
C PRO A 76 16.70 -5.85 7.69
N GLY A 77 16.22 -6.55 8.74
CA GLY A 77 16.23 -6.05 10.12
C GLY A 77 15.03 -5.17 10.51
N ALA A 78 14.10 -4.91 9.61
CA ALA A 78 12.86 -4.21 9.96
C ALA A 78 11.88 -5.18 10.66
N THR A 79 11.32 -4.78 11.80
CA THR A 79 10.31 -5.59 12.50
C THR A 79 8.94 -5.38 11.89
N ARG A 80 8.15 -6.45 11.77
CA ARG A 80 6.76 -6.33 11.35
C ARG A 80 5.96 -5.64 12.43
N VAL A 81 5.12 -4.69 12.06
CA VAL A 81 4.22 -4.01 13.00
C VAL A 81 2.79 -4.50 12.81
N ASP A 82 2.09 -4.69 13.93
CA ASP A 82 0.64 -4.81 13.92
C ASP A 82 -0.04 -3.44 13.85
N LEU A 83 -1.37 -3.44 13.91
CA LEU A 83 -2.18 -2.23 13.83
C LEU A 83 -1.95 -1.25 14.99
N ASP A 84 -1.48 -1.71 16.15
CA ASP A 84 -1.14 -0.85 17.29
C ASP A 84 0.30 -0.32 17.21
N GLY A 85 1.09 -0.82 16.26
CA GLY A 85 2.51 -0.53 16.18
C GLY A 85 3.38 -1.49 17.00
N ASN A 86 2.81 -2.55 17.57
CA ASN A 86 3.59 -3.52 18.31
C ASN A 86 4.38 -4.41 17.36
N PRO A 87 5.61 -4.78 17.72
CA PRO A 87 6.40 -5.72 16.95
C PRO A 87 5.71 -7.10 16.95
N CYS A 88 5.24 -7.54 15.79
CA CYS A 88 4.52 -8.80 15.61
C CYS A 88 5.29 -9.76 14.72
N GLY A 89 6.40 -10.27 15.27
CA GLY A 89 7.30 -11.19 14.62
C GLY A 89 8.39 -10.51 13.78
N GLU A 90 9.50 -11.23 13.61
CA GLU A 90 10.62 -10.76 12.82
C GLU A 90 10.35 -10.95 11.32
N LEU A 91 10.81 -9.99 10.52
CA LEU A 91 10.78 -10.12 9.09
C LEU A 91 11.92 -11.05 8.67
N GLU A 92 11.61 -12.33 8.47
CA GLU A 92 12.60 -13.30 7.97
C GLU A 92 13.25 -12.83 6.66
N GLU A 93 14.52 -13.17 6.48
CA GLU A 93 15.31 -12.79 5.29
C GLU A 93 14.61 -13.19 3.99
N GLN A 94 13.93 -14.35 3.95
CA GLN A 94 13.14 -14.78 2.79
C GLN A 94 12.05 -13.76 2.40
N HIS A 95 11.39 -13.14 3.39
CA HIS A 95 10.38 -12.12 3.14
C HIS A 95 10.99 -10.81 2.64
N VAL A 96 12.19 -10.48 3.13
CA VAL A 96 12.97 -9.33 2.66
C VAL A 96 13.38 -9.55 1.20
N GLU A 97 13.92 -10.73 0.87
CA GLU A 97 14.31 -11.07 -0.50
C GLU A 97 13.13 -11.06 -1.46
N HIS A 98 11.98 -11.61 -1.05
CA HIS A 98 10.75 -11.54 -1.82
C HIS A 98 10.29 -10.09 -2.05
N ALA A 99 10.34 -9.24 -1.03
CA ALA A 99 9.99 -7.83 -1.17
C ALA A 99 10.98 -7.06 -2.05
N ARG A 100 12.29 -7.36 -1.94
CA ARG A 100 13.34 -6.79 -2.78
C ARG A 100 13.15 -7.17 -4.24
N LYS A 101 12.87 -8.45 -4.51
CA LYS A 101 12.55 -8.95 -5.85
C LYS A 101 11.31 -8.25 -6.41
N GLN A 102 10.24 -8.13 -5.60
CA GLN A 102 9.06 -7.38 -6.00
C GLN A 102 9.34 -5.89 -6.27
N LEU A 103 10.25 -5.27 -5.52
CA LEU A 103 10.69 -3.88 -5.77
C LEU A 103 11.41 -3.78 -7.12
N GLU A 104 12.30 -4.71 -7.44
CA GLU A 104 12.99 -4.75 -8.73
C GLU A 104 12.01 -4.97 -9.89
N GLU A 105 11.09 -5.94 -9.76
CA GLU A 105 10.05 -6.19 -10.75
C GLU A 105 9.10 -4.99 -10.92
N ALA A 106 8.72 -4.34 -9.82
CA ALA A 106 7.88 -3.14 -9.85
C ALA A 106 8.62 -1.97 -10.54
N LYS A 107 9.91 -1.77 -10.27
CA LYS A 107 10.74 -0.79 -10.97
C LYS A 107 10.79 -1.08 -12.46
N ALA A 108 11.04 -2.33 -12.85
CA ALA A 108 11.10 -2.73 -14.25
C ALA A 108 9.77 -2.50 -14.98
N ARG A 109 8.63 -2.87 -14.37
CA ARG A 109 7.28 -2.62 -14.92
C ARG A 109 7.00 -1.14 -15.12
N VAL A 110 7.35 -0.29 -14.14
CA VAL A 110 7.13 1.16 -14.24
C VAL A 110 8.01 1.77 -15.32
N GLN A 111 9.26 1.32 -15.47
CA GLN A 111 10.12 1.78 -16.57
C GLN A 111 9.55 1.40 -17.94
N ALA A 112 9.10 0.15 -18.10
CA ALA A 112 8.45 -0.30 -19.33
C ALA A 112 7.19 0.52 -19.64
N GLN A 113 6.30 0.73 -18.65
CA GLN A 113 5.10 1.56 -18.82
C GLN A 113 5.43 3.03 -19.14
N ARG A 114 6.46 3.61 -18.52
CA ARG A 114 6.90 4.98 -18.84
C ARG A 114 7.39 5.09 -20.27
N ALA A 115 8.19 4.14 -20.73
CA ALA A 115 8.68 4.13 -22.11
C ALA A 115 7.51 4.05 -23.11
N GLU A 116 6.54 3.18 -22.85
CA GLU A 116 5.36 3.01 -23.70
C GLU A 116 4.42 4.23 -23.69
N GLN A 117 4.20 4.84 -22.51
CA GLN A 117 3.45 6.10 -22.40
C GLN A 117 4.15 7.26 -23.09
N GLN A 118 5.47 7.34 -23.00
CA GLN A 118 6.26 8.40 -23.64
C GLN A 118 6.27 8.24 -25.16
N ALA A 119 6.30 7.01 -25.67
CA ALA A 119 6.13 6.70 -27.09
C ALA A 119 4.73 7.12 -27.58
N LYS A 120 3.66 6.69 -26.89
CA LYS A 120 2.28 7.10 -27.20
C LYS A 120 2.09 8.62 -27.15
N LYS A 121 2.71 9.30 -26.18
CA LYS A 121 2.65 10.76 -26.06
C LYS A 121 3.37 11.47 -27.21
N ARG A 122 4.51 10.95 -27.67
CA ARG A 122 5.21 11.47 -28.87
C ARG A 122 4.39 11.28 -30.14
N GLU A 123 3.77 10.11 -30.31
CA GLU A 123 2.94 9.80 -31.47
C GLU A 123 1.68 10.66 -31.51
N ALA A 124 1.00 10.84 -30.36
CA ALA A 124 -0.15 11.74 -30.24
C ALA A 124 0.22 13.22 -30.47
N ALA A 125 1.42 13.66 -30.04
CA ALA A 125 1.89 15.02 -30.29
C ALA A 125 2.26 15.27 -31.77
N ALA A 126 2.76 14.25 -32.47
CA ALA A 126 3.07 14.33 -33.90
C ALA A 126 1.84 14.28 -34.80
N ALA A 127 0.75 13.66 -34.36
CA ALA A 127 -0.52 13.61 -35.12
C ALA A 127 -1.39 14.87 -34.94
N ALA A 128 -1.08 15.73 -33.97
CA ALA A 128 -1.86 16.93 -33.63
C ALA A 128 -1.24 18.25 -34.13
N GLY A 129 -0.09 18.20 -34.81
CA GLY A 129 0.59 19.36 -35.42
C GLY A 129 0.76 19.17 -36.92
#